data_AF-A0AA36PKW7-F1
#
_entry.id   AF-A0AA36PKW7-F1
#
_cell.length_a   1.000
_cell.length_b   1.000
_cell.length_c   1.000
_cell.angle_alpha   90.00
_cell.angle_beta   90.00
_cell.angle_gamma   90.00
#
_symmetry.space_group_name_H-M   'P 1'
#
loop_
_entity.id
_entity.type
_entity.pdbx_description
1 polymer ?
#
loop_
_entity_poly.entity_id
_entity_poly.type
_entity_poly.pdbx_seq_one_letter_code
_entity_poly.pdbx_strand_id
1 'polypeptide(L)' 'MSSKKITLDDVMYRIQQAQTVLHLWLGTLTTDDGNTPDMVDSVLTILDSLPDAIANQMERK' A
#
# COMPACT_ATOMS: atom_id res chain seq x y z
N MET A 1 -25.98 -11.53 5.08
CA MET A 1 -24.52 -11.39 5.27
C MET A 1 -24.26 -9.96 5.71
N SER A 2 -23.85 -9.73 6.96
CA SER A 2 -23.55 -8.36 7.43
C SER A 2 -22.39 -7.81 6.62
N SER A 3 -22.65 -6.76 5.82
CA SER A 3 -21.61 -5.93 5.24
C SER A 3 -20.83 -5.31 6.40
N LYS A 4 -19.75 -5.99 6.83
CA LYS A 4 -18.87 -5.52 7.89
C LYS A 4 -18.32 -4.19 7.39
N LYS A 5 -18.76 -3.09 7.99
CA LYS A 5 -18.28 -1.75 7.65
C LYS A 5 -16.77 -1.76 7.93
N ILE A 6 -15.98 -1.81 6.86
CA ILE A 6 -14.54 -1.68 6.96
C ILE A 6 -14.30 -0.26 7.49
N THR A 7 -13.65 -0.16 8.64
CA THR A 7 -13.33 1.14 9.23
C THR A 7 -12.18 1.78 8.45
N LEU A 8 -12.02 3.10 8.57
CA LEU A 8 -10.85 3.76 8.00
C LEU A 8 -9.54 3.14 8.52
N ASP A 9 -9.50 2.86 9.82
CA ASP A 9 -8.35 2.24 10.47
C ASP A 9 -8.01 0.89 9.81
N ASP A 10 -9.03 0.06 9.52
CA ASP A 10 -8.86 -1.19 8.76
C ASP A 10 -8.28 -0.95 7.36
N VAL A 11 -8.69 0.12 6.66
CA VAL A 11 -8.18 0.45 5.32
C VAL A 11 -6.72 0.90 5.39
N MET A 12 -6.39 1.83 6.29
CA MET A 12 -5.01 2.31 6.44
C MET A 12 -4.07 1.19 6.88
N TYR A 13 -4.52 0.36 7.82
CA TYR A 13 -3.76 -0.80 8.29
C TYR A 13 -3.50 -1.81 7.18
N ARG A 14 -4.45 -2.01 6.26
CA ARG A 14 -4.27 -2.88 5.09
C ARG A 14 -3.32 -2.30 4.05
N ILE A 15 -3.35 -0.98 3.83
CA ILE A 15 -2.41 -0.29 2.95
C ILE A 15 -0.97 -0.44 3.48
N GLN A 16 -0.76 -0.18 4.78
CA GLN A 16 0.55 -0.33 5.42
C GLN A 16 1.09 -1.77 5.34
N GLN A 17 0.22 -2.77 5.56
CA GLN A 17 0.61 -4.18 5.39
C GLN A 17 1.00 -4.50 3.95
N ALA A 18 0.24 -4.02 2.96
CA ALA A 18 0.57 -4.22 1.56
C ALA A 18 1.93 -3.58 1.19
N GLN A 19 2.18 -2.35 1.67
CA GLN A 19 3.47 -1.68 1.50
C GLN A 19 4.62 -2.46 2.12
N THR A 20 4.42 -3.03 3.32
CA THR A 20 5.44 -3.81 4.03
C THR A 20 5.81 -5.08 3.26
N VAL A 21 4.81 -5.81 2.76
CA VAL A 21 5.03 -7.04 1.97
C VAL A 21 5.75 -6.72 0.66
N LEU A 22 5.36 -5.63 -0.01
CA LEU A 22 6.00 -5.21 -1.27
C LEU A 22 7.44 -4.72 -1.04
N HIS A 23 7.74 -4.01 0.05
CA HIS A 23 9.11 -3.64 0.42
C HIS A 23 9.98 -4.88 0.66
N LEU A 24 9.45 -5.87 1.40
CA LEU A 24 10.15 -7.13 1.62
C LEU A 24 10.42 -7.83 0.28
N TRP A 25 9.42 -7.85 -0.60
CA TRP A 25 9.54 -8.52 -1.89
C TRP A 25 10.54 -7.82 -2.82
N LEU A 26 10.54 -6.47 -2.85
CA LEU A 26 11.55 -5.67 -3.53
C LEU A 26 12.96 -6.01 -3.04
N GLY A 27 13.16 -6.03 -1.72
CA GLY A 27 14.45 -6.36 -1.11
C GLY A 27 14.92 -7.79 -1.41
N THR A 28 14.01 -8.73 -1.65
CA THR A 28 14.36 -10.10 -2.08
C THR A 28 14.67 -10.22 -3.57
N LEU A 29 14.07 -9.37 -4.41
CA LEU A 29 14.23 -9.40 -5.88
C LEU A 29 15.47 -8.65 -6.36
N THR A 30 15.95 -7.66 -5.61
CA THR A 30 17.19 -6.92 -5.91
C THR A 30 18.46 -7.73 -5.66
N THR A 31 18.37 -8.89 -5.01
CA THR A 31 19.52 -9.70 -4.60
C THR A 31 20.15 -10.58 -5.69
N ASP A 32 19.49 -10.83 -6.83
CA ASP A 32 19.97 -11.88 -7.77
C ASP A 32 20.14 -11.46 -9.24
N ASP A 33 19.43 -10.46 -9.78
CA ASP A 33 19.48 -10.20 -11.25
C ASP A 33 19.70 -8.74 -11.69
N GLY A 34 19.84 -7.77 -10.78
CA GLY A 34 20.06 -6.35 -11.12
C GLY A 34 18.89 -5.66 -11.86
N ASN A 35 17.92 -6.43 -12.32
CA ASN A 35 16.65 -5.97 -12.88
C ASN A 35 15.65 -5.84 -11.73
N THR A 36 15.84 -4.82 -10.90
CA THR A 36 14.86 -4.42 -9.89
C THR A 36 13.49 -4.31 -10.58
N PRO A 37 12.42 -4.93 -10.08
CA PRO A 37 11.14 -4.85 -10.75
C PRO A 37 10.57 -3.45 -10.48
N ASP A 38 10.75 -2.53 -11.43
CA ASP A 38 10.13 -1.20 -11.51
C ASP A 38 8.64 -1.19 -11.09
N MET A 39 7.95 -2.32 -11.31
CA MET A 39 6.55 -2.50 -10.94
C MET A 39 6.32 -2.50 -9.43
N VAL A 40 7.22 -3.06 -8.61
CA VAL A 40 7.04 -3.11 -7.15
C VAL A 40 7.19 -1.72 -6.55
N ASP A 41 8.18 -0.97 -7.02
CA ASP A 41 8.39 0.43 -6.62
C ASP A 41 7.22 1.34 -7.04
N SER A 42 6.71 1.13 -8.25
CA SER A 42 5.51 1.81 -8.75
C SER A 42 4.28 1.52 -7.88
N VAL A 43 4.08 0.28 -7.43
CA VAL A 43 2.96 -0.09 -6.55
C VAL A 43 3.15 0.51 -5.15
N LEU A 44 4.37 0.55 -4.62
CA LEU A 44 4.67 1.19 -3.35
C LEU A 44 4.36 2.69 -3.37
N THR A 45 4.75 3.38 -4.44
CA THR A 45 4.47 4.80 -4.66
C THR A 45 2.96 5.07 -4.73
N ILE A 46 2.21 4.21 -5.43
CA ILE A 46 0.74 4.33 -5.47
C ILE A 46 0.16 4.14 -4.07
N LEU A 47 0.58 3.10 -3.34
CA LEU A 47 0.07 2.81 -2.00
C LEU A 47 0.41 3.91 -0.99
N ASP A 48 1.53 4.60 -1.14
CA ASP A 48 1.93 5.72 -0.28
C ASP A 48 1.02 6.94 -0.42
N SER A 49 0.50 7.16 -1.63
CA SER A 49 -0.42 8.29 -1.90
C SER A 49 -1.87 8.05 -1.42
N LEU A 50 -2.25 6.80 -1.11
CA LEU A 50 -3.64 6.45 -0.78
C LEU A 50 -4.09 6.93 0.62
N PRO A 51 -3.30 6.80 1.70
CA PRO A 51 -3.68 7.30 3.02
C PRO A 51 -4.02 8.80 3.02
N ASP A 52 -3.19 9.62 2.38
CA ASP A 52 -3.41 11.07 2.25
C ASP A 52 -4.65 11.42 1.42
N ALA A 53 -4.89 10.66 0.34
CA ALA A 53 -6.10 10.83 -0.47
C ALA A 53 -7.37 10.46 0.32
N ILE A 54 -7.29 9.42 1.14
CA ILE A 54 -8.40 8.97 1.99
C ILE A 54 -8.66 9.98 3.13
N ALA A 55 -7.61 10.51 3.76
CA ALA A 55 -7.72 11.56 4.78
C ALA A 55 -8.36 12.83 4.20
N ASN A 56 -7.88 13.30 3.05
CA ASN A 56 -8.44 14.46 2.34
C ASN A 56 -9.92 14.30 1.96
N GLN A 57 -10.34 13.08 1.58
CA GLN A 57 -11.74 12.80 1.27
C GLN A 57 -12.65 12.82 2.51
N MET A 58 -12.10 12.58 3.70
CA MET A 58 -12.86 12.64 4.95
C MET A 58 -12.94 14.03 5.55
N GLU A 59 -11.93 14.89 5.36
CA GLU A 59 -12.02 16.29 5.77
C GLU A 59 -13.01 17.11 4.91
N ARG A 60 -13.32 16.63 3.71
CA ARG A 60 -14.28 17.25 2.79
C ARG A 60 -15.73 16.78 2.98
N LYS A 61 -15.99 15.85 3.91
CA LYS A 61 -17.32 15.34 4.26
C LYS A 61 -17.77 15.85 5.62
#